data_AF-A0AAV6ZIS6-F1
#
_entry.id   AF-A0AAV6ZIS6-F1
#
_cell.length_a   1.000
_cell.length_b   1.000
_cell.length_c   1.000
_cell.angle_alpha   90.00
_cell.angle_beta   90.00
_cell.angle_gamma   90.00
#
_symmetry.space_group_name_H-M   'P 1'
#
loop_
_entity.id
_entity.type
_entity.pdbx_description
1 polymer ?
#
loop_
_entity_poly.entity_id
_entity_poly.type
_entity_poly.pdbx_seq_one_letter_code
_entity_poly.pdbx_strand_id
1 'polypeptide(L)'
;MYGGPSAKDLRFPSSLSEPGLHIFRIEKMKLIPVPSESHGVFHSGDTYLLICNSPEGNHIYVWNGNGTSVDERAAGAIYSSQLHMHMGEKPTQNRETQGHESAEFMSFFPRGVTYLDGGVSSGFQQAQKDAAAPAHHLYHVRGRKNIRATETELTWESFNTGDCFILDTGKFIYVWSGSQSNMLERNRARDLANQIRDSERRGAAKVEIIQEGEEPDEMIQV
;
A
#
# COMPACT_ATOMS: atom_id res chain seq x y z
N MET A 1 -9.64 23.92 26.69
CA MET A 1 -8.42 24.19 25.89
C MET A 1 -7.64 22.89 25.82
N TYR A 2 -7.75 22.15 24.71
CA TYR A 2 -6.92 20.96 24.49
C TYR A 2 -5.56 21.42 23.95
N GLY A 3 -4.52 21.32 24.77
CA GLY A 3 -3.15 21.54 24.33
C GLY A 3 -2.74 20.39 23.41
N GLY A 4 -2.72 20.65 22.10
CA GLY A 4 -2.06 19.76 21.16
C GLY A 4 -0.56 19.65 21.48
N PRO A 5 0.09 18.54 21.11
CA PRO A 5 1.48 18.30 21.48
C PRO A 5 2.39 19.42 20.94
N SER A 6 3.19 19.99 21.84
CA SER A 6 4.23 20.97 21.53
C SER A 6 5.27 20.36 20.58
N ALA A 7 5.68 21.11 19.55
CA ALA A 7 6.67 20.69 18.55
C ALA A 7 8.08 20.37 19.11
N LYS A 8 8.29 20.46 20.43
CA LYS A 8 9.59 20.27 21.09
C LYS A 8 9.84 18.84 21.62
N ASP A 9 8.85 17.97 21.63
CA ASP A 9 8.96 16.66 22.31
C ASP A 9 9.03 15.44 21.38
N LEU A 10 8.98 15.63 20.06
CA LEU A 10 9.15 14.56 19.10
C LEU A 10 10.63 14.38 18.75
N ARG A 11 11.27 13.39 19.38
CA ARG A 11 12.60 12.93 18.98
C ARG A 11 12.46 11.99 17.78
N PHE A 12 12.77 12.52 16.61
CA PHE A 12 12.97 11.72 15.41
C PHE A 12 14.22 10.83 15.59
N PRO A 13 14.16 9.54 15.25
CA PRO A 13 15.35 8.69 15.28
C PRO A 13 16.41 9.22 14.31
N SER A 14 17.69 9.16 14.69
CA SER A 14 18.80 9.63 13.87
C SER A 14 18.90 8.91 12.51
N SER A 15 18.40 7.67 12.43
CA SER A 15 18.32 6.88 11.19
C SER A 15 17.53 7.59 10.09
N LEU A 16 16.67 8.56 10.42
CA LEU A 16 15.94 9.37 9.45
C LEU A 16 16.80 10.28 8.59
N SER A 17 18.06 10.50 8.97
CA SER A 17 19.05 11.23 8.17
C SER A 17 19.92 10.31 7.30
N GLU A 18 19.74 9.00 7.39
CA GLU A 18 20.51 8.05 6.56
C GLU A 18 20.06 8.13 5.10
N PRO A 19 20.97 7.98 4.13
CA PRO A 19 20.62 7.95 2.72
C PRO A 19 19.59 6.87 2.38
N GLY A 20 18.70 7.17 1.45
CA GLY A 20 17.67 6.25 0.95
C GLY A 20 16.26 6.60 1.39
N LEU A 21 15.34 5.64 1.19
CA LEU A 21 13.91 5.78 1.40
C LEU A 21 13.49 5.18 2.75
N HIS A 22 12.88 6.01 3.59
CA HIS A 22 12.33 5.62 4.88
C HIS A 22 10.82 5.85 4.87
N ILE A 23 10.03 4.81 5.18
CA ILE A 23 8.57 4.88 5.12
C ILE A 23 7.99 4.67 6.53
N PHE A 24 7.05 5.53 6.90
CA PHE A 24 6.34 5.48 8.17
C PHE A 24 4.84 5.50 7.93
N ARG A 25 4.10 4.72 8.71
CA ARG A 25 2.65 4.83 8.83
C ARG A 25 2.30 5.64 10.07
N ILE A 26 1.29 6.48 9.98
CA ILE A 26 0.72 7.14 11.16
C ILE A 26 -0.23 6.16 11.83
N GLU A 27 0.06 5.76 13.06
CA GLU A 27 -0.83 4.93 13.86
C GLU A 27 -1.10 5.58 15.21
N LYS A 28 -2.38 5.85 15.52
CA LYS A 28 -2.79 6.45 16.81
C LYS A 28 -1.93 7.69 17.13
N MET A 29 -1.75 8.55 16.12
CA MET A 29 -0.94 9.79 16.16
C MET A 29 0.58 9.60 16.33
N LYS A 30 1.13 8.40 16.12
CA LYS A 30 2.56 8.10 16.20
C LYS A 30 3.10 7.69 14.83
N LEU A 31 4.37 8.03 14.55
CA LEU A 31 5.09 7.51 13.38
C LEU A 31 5.62 6.10 13.67
N ILE A 32 5.10 5.12 12.93
CA ILE A 32 5.52 3.72 13.03
C ILE A 32 6.28 3.35 11.76
N PRO A 33 7.53 2.83 11.84
CA PRO A 33 8.28 2.41 10.66
C PRO A 33 7.56 1.30 9.91
N VAL A 34 7.50 1.40 8.59
CA VAL A 34 7.00 0.33 7.72
C VAL A 34 8.16 -0.60 7.37
N PRO A 35 8.06 -1.92 7.63
CA PRO A 35 9.08 -2.89 7.26
C PRO A 35 9.37 -2.85 5.75
N SER A 36 10.63 -3.06 5.37
CA SER A 36 11.10 -2.98 3.98
C SER A 36 10.33 -3.88 3.02
N GLU A 37 9.92 -5.06 3.49
CA GLU A 37 9.13 -6.05 2.75
C GLU A 37 7.71 -5.57 2.43
N SER A 38 7.22 -4.56 3.16
CA SER A 38 5.90 -3.97 2.97
C SER A 38 5.95 -2.63 2.23
N HIS A 39 7.13 -2.20 1.76
CA HIS A 39 7.25 -0.97 0.97
C HIS A 39 6.45 -1.10 -0.33
N GLY A 40 5.64 -0.08 -0.61
CA GLY A 40 4.73 -0.06 -1.76
C GLY A 40 3.34 -0.64 -1.48
N VAL A 41 3.06 -1.10 -0.25
CA VAL A 41 1.71 -1.47 0.19
C VAL A 41 1.17 -0.38 1.12
N PHE A 42 0.01 0.17 0.77
CA PHE A 42 -0.63 1.26 1.49
C PHE A 42 -2.08 0.92 1.82
N HIS A 43 -2.51 1.20 3.04
CA HIS A 43 -3.93 1.12 3.40
C HIS A 43 -4.65 2.41 3.01
N SER A 44 -5.77 2.27 2.29
CA SER A 44 -6.60 3.38 1.81
C SER A 44 -7.18 4.23 2.94
N GLY A 45 -7.26 3.70 4.17
CA GLY A 45 -7.73 4.39 5.35
C GLY A 45 -6.65 5.12 6.16
N ASP A 46 -5.39 5.10 5.73
CA ASP A 46 -4.25 5.58 6.54
C ASP A 46 -3.47 6.73 5.87
N THR A 47 -2.63 7.41 6.66
CA THR A 47 -1.63 8.38 6.20
C THR A 47 -0.23 7.80 6.36
N TYR A 48 0.62 8.03 5.35
CA TYR A 48 2.02 7.62 5.36
C TYR A 48 2.94 8.81 5.13
N LEU A 49 4.12 8.76 5.76
CA LEU A 49 5.24 9.65 5.47
C LEU A 49 6.35 8.85 4.81
N LEU A 50 6.87 9.37 3.69
CA LEU A 50 8.08 8.86 3.06
C LEU A 50 9.14 9.95 3.11
N ILE A 51 10.31 9.59 3.59
CA ILE A 51 11.46 10.48 3.69
C ILE A 51 12.53 9.90 2.79
N CYS A 52 12.88 10.64 1.74
CA CYS A 52 13.93 10.28 0.80
C CYS A 52 15.11 11.22 1.01
N ASN A 53 16.26 10.67 1.37
CA ASN A 53 17.51 11.41 1.46
C ASN A 53 18.41 10.98 0.30
N SER A 54 18.59 11.85 -0.69
CA SER A 54 19.44 11.58 -1.85
C SER A 54 20.47 12.70 -2.05
N PRO A 55 21.52 12.47 -2.85
CA PRO A 55 22.49 13.51 -3.21
C PRO A 55 21.85 14.73 -3.90
N GLU A 56 20.69 14.56 -4.54
CA GLU A 56 19.95 15.61 -5.24
C GLU A 56 19.11 16.47 -4.28
N GLY A 57 18.88 16.00 -3.05
CA GLY A 57 18.16 16.70 -2.01
C GLY A 57 17.33 15.77 -1.13
N ASN A 58 16.86 16.32 -0.02
CA ASN A 58 15.95 15.61 0.88
C ASN A 58 14.50 15.93 0.53
N HIS A 59 13.65 14.91 0.49
CA HIS A 59 12.23 15.04 0.15
C HIS A 59 11.38 14.37 1.23
N ILE A 60 10.28 15.02 1.61
CA ILE A 60 9.24 14.46 2.48
C ILE A 60 7.96 14.36 1.66
N TYR A 61 7.43 13.14 1.51
CA TYR A 61 6.13 12.89 0.90
C TYR A 61 5.12 12.53 1.98
N VAL A 62 3.99 13.24 2.01
CA VAL A 62 2.83 12.85 2.81
C VAL A 62 1.81 12.21 1.87
N TRP A 63 1.70 10.89 1.91
CA TRP A 63 0.69 10.14 1.15
C TRP A 63 -0.58 9.96 1.99
N ASN A 64 -1.72 10.26 1.39
CA ASN A 64 -3.03 10.07 2.02
C ASN A 64 -3.89 9.14 1.18
N GLY A 65 -4.42 8.12 1.83
CA GLY A 65 -5.45 7.27 1.28
C GLY A 65 -6.78 8.01 1.11
N ASN A 66 -7.66 7.46 0.27
CA ASN A 66 -8.96 8.05 0.01
C ASN A 66 -9.90 8.00 1.23
N GLY A 67 -9.74 6.97 2.08
CA GLY A 67 -10.52 6.74 3.30
C GLY A 67 -9.89 7.31 4.57
N THR A 68 -8.75 8.01 4.48
CA THR A 68 -8.04 8.52 5.65
C THR A 68 -8.90 9.45 6.52
N SER A 69 -8.77 9.32 7.82
CA SER A 69 -9.42 10.19 8.80
C SER A 69 -8.89 11.64 8.77
N VAL A 70 -9.65 12.58 9.31
CA VAL A 70 -9.23 14.01 9.36
C VAL A 70 -8.03 14.20 10.28
N ASP A 71 -8.02 13.51 11.42
CA ASP A 71 -6.96 13.57 12.41
C ASP A 71 -5.66 12.95 11.92
N GLU A 72 -5.68 11.84 11.19
CA GLU A 72 -4.45 11.27 10.60
C GLU A 72 -3.87 12.16 9.52
N ARG A 73 -4.70 12.76 8.66
CA ARG A 73 -4.24 13.77 7.69
C ARG A 73 -3.58 14.97 8.38
N ALA A 74 -4.20 15.46 9.46
CA ALA A 74 -3.65 16.55 10.24
C ALA A 74 -2.33 16.16 10.92
N ALA A 75 -2.24 14.95 11.46
CA ALA A 75 -1.02 14.39 12.01
C ALA A 75 0.10 14.36 10.97
N GLY A 76 -0.18 13.91 9.75
CA GLY A 76 0.82 13.84 8.68
C GLY A 76 1.36 15.20 8.28
N ALA A 77 0.50 16.21 8.17
CA ALA A 77 0.92 17.59 7.91
C ALA A 77 1.80 18.15 9.06
N ILE A 78 1.44 17.85 10.31
CA ILE A 78 2.22 18.26 11.49
C ILE A 78 3.60 17.59 11.48
N TYR A 79 3.66 16.27 11.27
CA TYR A 79 4.92 15.53 11.21
C TYR A 79 5.81 16.01 10.07
N SER A 80 5.27 16.24 8.88
CA SER A 80 6.02 16.80 7.74
C SER A 80 6.64 18.15 8.08
N SER A 81 5.85 19.03 8.71
CA SER A 81 6.34 20.36 9.13
C SER A 81 7.45 20.26 10.17
N GLN A 82 7.31 19.37 11.15
CA GLN A 82 8.31 19.16 12.19
C GLN A 82 9.61 18.58 11.63
N LEU A 83 9.52 17.57 10.75
CA LEU A 83 10.68 17.00 10.06
C LEU A 83 11.38 18.05 9.20
N HIS A 84 10.63 18.86 8.45
CA HIS A 84 11.20 19.93 7.64
C HIS A 84 12.00 20.96 8.47
N MET A 85 11.56 21.24 9.71
CA MET A 85 12.31 22.11 10.62
C MET A 85 13.50 21.42 11.29
N HIS A 86 13.44 20.10 11.47
CA HIS A 86 14.45 19.33 12.17
C HIS A 86 15.63 18.94 11.26
N MET A 87 15.36 18.67 9.99
CA MET A 87 16.38 18.32 9.01
C MET A 87 17.25 19.55 8.68
N GLY A 88 18.56 19.36 8.63
CA GLY A 88 19.52 20.46 8.45
C GLY A 88 19.35 21.17 7.11
N GLU A 89 19.44 20.41 6.02
CA GLU A 89 18.99 20.88 4.70
C GLU A 89 17.48 20.76 4.63
N LYS A 90 16.81 21.90 4.40
CA LYS A 90 15.34 21.99 4.36
C LYS A 90 14.79 21.12 3.24
N PRO A 91 14.06 20.03 3.56
CA PRO A 91 13.58 19.11 2.54
C PRO A 91 12.39 19.70 1.77
N THR A 92 12.26 19.30 0.50
CA THR A 92 11.07 19.59 -0.31
C THR A 92 9.89 18.78 0.23
N GLN A 93 8.75 19.44 0.48
CA GLN A 93 7.53 18.77 0.94
C GLN A 93 6.58 18.51 -0.23
N ASN A 94 6.16 17.26 -0.39
CA ASN A 94 5.28 16.78 -1.44
C ASN A 94 4.02 16.18 -0.81
N ARG A 95 2.85 16.50 -1.38
CA ARG A 95 1.58 15.92 -0.95
C ARG A 95 1.09 14.95 -2.01
N GLU A 96 0.96 13.70 -1.62
CA GLU A 96 0.55 12.60 -2.49
C GLU A 96 -0.83 12.12 -2.08
N THR A 97 -1.68 11.83 -3.06
CA THR A 97 -3.04 11.30 -2.83
C THR A 97 -3.19 10.02 -3.61
N GLN A 98 -3.84 9.02 -3.01
CA GLN A 98 -4.08 7.72 -3.64
C GLN A 98 -4.58 7.84 -5.09
N GLY A 99 -3.89 7.16 -6.01
CA GLY A 99 -4.19 7.14 -7.44
C GLY A 99 -3.73 8.39 -8.21
N HIS A 100 -3.27 9.43 -7.53
CA HIS A 100 -2.80 10.70 -8.11
C HIS A 100 -1.36 11.03 -7.71
N GLU A 101 -0.58 10.01 -7.38
CA GLU A 101 0.80 10.19 -6.96
C GLU A 101 1.68 10.71 -8.10
N SER A 102 2.66 11.54 -7.74
CA SER A 102 3.66 12.04 -8.66
C SER A 102 4.49 10.91 -9.31
N ALA A 103 5.05 11.19 -10.49
CA ALA A 103 5.93 10.23 -11.16
C ALA A 103 7.19 9.93 -10.33
N GLU A 104 7.68 10.91 -9.59
CA GLU A 104 8.81 10.75 -8.66
C GLU A 104 8.45 9.81 -7.51
N PHE A 105 7.30 10.01 -6.86
CA PHE A 105 6.82 9.09 -5.82
C PHE A 105 6.67 7.66 -6.35
N MET A 106 6.06 7.50 -7.53
CA MET A 106 5.89 6.19 -8.15
C MET A 106 7.23 5.53 -8.52
N SER A 107 8.30 6.31 -8.75
CA SER A 107 9.62 5.77 -9.08
C SER A 107 10.28 5.01 -7.93
N PHE A 108 9.89 5.30 -6.68
CA PHE A 108 10.32 4.55 -5.51
C PHE A 108 9.81 3.11 -5.49
N PHE A 109 8.74 2.83 -6.24
CA PHE A 109 8.09 1.53 -6.30
C PHE A 109 8.15 1.00 -7.73
N PRO A 110 9.31 0.50 -8.20
CA PRO A 110 9.48 0.04 -9.59
C PRO A 110 8.60 -1.16 -9.92
N ARG A 111 8.09 -1.88 -8.90
CA ARG A 111 7.11 -2.96 -9.06
C ARG A 111 5.66 -2.48 -8.98
N GLY A 112 5.42 -1.18 -8.82
CA GLY A 112 4.10 -0.62 -8.58
C GLY A 112 3.70 -0.62 -7.11
N VAL A 113 2.51 -0.07 -6.85
CA VAL A 113 1.93 0.06 -5.50
C VAL A 113 0.67 -0.77 -5.34
N THR A 114 0.35 -1.16 -4.11
CA THR A 114 -0.88 -1.86 -3.74
C THR A 114 -1.67 -1.01 -2.76
N TYR A 115 -2.97 -0.86 -3.00
CA TYR A 115 -3.90 -0.24 -2.06
C TYR A 115 -4.79 -1.32 -1.44
N LEU A 116 -4.68 -1.48 -0.13
CA LEU A 116 -5.53 -2.35 0.67
C LEU A 116 -6.64 -1.54 1.31
N ASP A 117 -7.81 -2.13 1.50
CA ASP A 117 -8.87 -1.48 2.26
C ASP A 117 -8.54 -1.42 3.76
N GLY A 118 -9.35 -0.65 4.49
CA GLY A 118 -9.19 -0.45 5.92
C GLY A 118 -7.98 0.43 6.29
N GLY A 119 -7.51 0.25 7.52
CA GLY A 119 -6.51 1.11 8.16
C GLY A 119 -6.57 1.05 9.70
N VAL A 120 -5.77 1.87 10.36
CA VAL A 120 -5.65 1.97 11.82
C VAL A 120 -6.99 2.30 12.48
N SER A 121 -7.72 3.26 11.91
CA SER A 121 -9.03 3.71 12.42
C SER A 121 -10.12 2.64 12.32
N SER A 122 -10.07 1.79 11.29
CA SER A 122 -11.00 0.65 11.11
C SER A 122 -10.70 -0.56 12.00
N GLY A 123 -9.63 -0.51 12.82
CA GLY A 123 -9.26 -1.62 13.69
C GLY A 123 -8.49 -2.75 13.00
N PHE A 124 -7.96 -2.53 11.79
CA PHE A 124 -7.11 -3.50 11.07
C PHE A 124 -5.70 -3.67 11.69
N GLN A 125 -5.61 -3.56 13.02
CA GLN A 125 -4.56 -4.21 13.79
C GLN A 125 -4.99 -5.66 13.99
N GLN A 126 -4.49 -6.56 13.14
CA GLN A 126 -4.45 -8.00 13.46
C GLN A 126 -5.80 -8.62 13.85
N ALA A 127 -6.80 -8.62 12.95
CA ALA A 127 -7.93 -9.55 13.07
C ALA A 127 -7.51 -10.94 12.54
N GLN A 128 -6.53 -11.59 13.17
CA GLN A 128 -6.84 -12.83 13.90
C GLN A 128 -7.79 -12.57 15.06
N LYS A 129 -9.10 -12.66 14.78
CA LYS A 129 -10.29 -12.74 15.66
C LYS A 129 -11.41 -12.08 14.84
N ASP A 130 -12.28 -12.78 14.13
CA ASP A 130 -13.13 -13.88 14.59
C ASP A 130 -13.34 -14.94 13.50
N ALA A 131 -13.74 -16.13 13.92
CA ALA A 131 -14.06 -17.28 13.07
C ALA A 131 -15.34 -17.08 12.23
N ALA A 132 -15.34 -16.09 11.35
CA ALA A 132 -16.18 -16.08 10.15
C ALA A 132 -15.33 -16.60 8.97
N ALA A 133 -15.98 -17.13 7.93
CA ALA A 133 -15.31 -17.66 6.74
C ALA A 133 -14.19 -16.73 6.25
N PRO A 134 -13.07 -17.24 5.67
CA PRO A 134 -12.03 -16.38 5.14
C PRO A 134 -12.67 -15.40 4.17
N ALA A 135 -12.57 -14.10 4.46
CA ALA A 135 -13.02 -13.08 3.53
C ALA A 135 -12.27 -13.31 2.21
N HIS A 136 -13.03 -13.51 1.14
CA HIS A 136 -12.47 -13.60 -0.20
C HIS A 136 -12.20 -12.18 -0.66
N HIS A 137 -11.01 -11.95 -1.22
CA HIS A 137 -10.60 -10.63 -1.69
C HIS A 137 -10.30 -10.69 -3.18
N LEU A 138 -10.75 -9.67 -3.93
CA LEU A 138 -10.41 -9.50 -5.34
C LEU A 138 -9.58 -8.23 -5.50
N TYR A 139 -8.40 -8.36 -6.11
CA TYR A 139 -7.53 -7.22 -6.43
C TYR A 139 -7.46 -7.03 -7.95
N HIS A 140 -7.74 -5.81 -8.41
CA HIS A 140 -7.57 -5.37 -9.79
C HIS A 140 -6.17 -4.81 -10.00
N VAL A 141 -5.38 -5.44 -10.87
CA VAL A 141 -4.01 -5.05 -11.20
C VAL A 141 -3.97 -4.45 -12.61
N ARG A 142 -3.68 -3.15 -12.70
CA ARG A 142 -3.73 -2.39 -13.95
C ARG A 142 -2.65 -1.32 -14.05
N GLY A 143 -2.27 -0.99 -15.27
CA GLY A 143 -1.43 0.15 -15.59
C GLY A 143 -0.38 -0.14 -16.66
N ARG A 144 0.15 0.93 -17.27
CA ARG A 144 1.15 0.80 -18.35
C ARG A 144 2.58 1.13 -17.93
N LYS A 145 2.74 2.15 -17.09
CA LYS A 145 4.04 2.58 -16.55
C LYS A 145 4.08 2.44 -15.04
N ASN A 146 3.00 2.89 -14.40
CA ASN A 146 2.81 2.87 -12.96
C ASN A 146 1.73 1.84 -12.65
N ILE A 147 2.13 0.61 -12.33
CA ILE A 147 1.20 -0.48 -12.02
C ILE A 147 0.60 -0.23 -10.63
N ARG A 148 -0.71 -0.43 -10.52
CA ARG A 148 -1.44 -0.36 -9.26
C ARG A 148 -2.26 -1.63 -9.08
N ALA A 149 -2.28 -2.13 -7.85
CA ALA A 149 -3.22 -3.16 -7.42
C ALA A 149 -4.20 -2.54 -6.44
N THR A 150 -5.50 -2.68 -6.68
CA THR A 150 -6.54 -2.12 -5.80
C THR A 150 -7.57 -3.19 -5.49
N GLU A 151 -8.00 -3.29 -4.24
CA GLU A 151 -9.14 -4.13 -3.89
C GLU A 151 -10.40 -3.65 -4.63
N THR A 152 -11.23 -4.59 -5.08
CA THR A 152 -12.44 -4.32 -5.85
C THR A 152 -13.55 -5.31 -5.51
N GLU A 153 -14.77 -5.08 -5.99
CA GLU A 153 -15.89 -5.97 -5.73
C GLU A 153 -15.64 -7.36 -6.31
N LEU A 154 -15.90 -8.39 -5.51
CA LEU A 154 -15.81 -9.78 -5.90
C LEU A 154 -17.02 -10.18 -6.75
N THR A 155 -16.99 -9.79 -8.01
CA THR A 155 -18.00 -10.11 -9.02
C THR A 155 -17.32 -10.24 -10.37
N TRP A 156 -17.87 -11.09 -11.24
CA TRP A 156 -17.41 -11.22 -12.63
C TRP A 156 -17.52 -9.91 -13.42
N GLU A 157 -18.40 -8.99 -13.00
CA GLU A 157 -18.52 -7.66 -13.62
C GLU A 157 -17.29 -6.77 -13.39
N SER A 158 -16.47 -7.05 -12.37
CA SER A 158 -15.21 -6.34 -12.10
C SER A 158 -14.10 -6.75 -13.07
N PHE A 159 -14.17 -7.96 -13.64
CA PHE A 159 -13.13 -8.50 -14.52
C PHE A 159 -13.18 -7.83 -15.89
N ASN A 160 -12.01 -7.72 -16.53
CA ASN A 160 -11.91 -7.30 -17.91
C ASN A 160 -10.71 -7.96 -18.59
N THR A 161 -10.78 -8.10 -19.91
CA THR A 161 -9.78 -8.81 -20.73
C THR A 161 -8.44 -8.09 -20.82
N GLY A 162 -8.40 -6.80 -20.48
CA GLY A 162 -7.25 -5.92 -20.61
C GLY A 162 -6.31 -5.89 -19.41
N ASP A 163 -6.71 -6.46 -18.28
CA ASP A 163 -6.00 -6.32 -17.00
C ASP A 163 -5.77 -7.69 -16.32
N CYS A 164 -5.06 -7.67 -15.18
CA CYS A 164 -4.88 -8.85 -14.33
C CYS A 164 -5.68 -8.70 -13.03
N PHE A 165 -6.07 -9.83 -12.46
CA PHE A 165 -6.82 -9.89 -11.21
C PHE A 165 -6.21 -10.92 -10.26
N ILE A 166 -6.28 -10.67 -8.95
CA ILE A 166 -5.87 -11.63 -7.93
C ILE A 166 -7.07 -11.95 -7.07
N LEU A 167 -7.52 -13.20 -7.10
CA LEU A 167 -8.57 -13.71 -6.23
C LEU A 167 -7.93 -14.50 -5.08
N ASP A 168 -8.01 -13.96 -3.87
CA ASP A 168 -7.56 -14.63 -2.65
C ASP A 168 -8.75 -15.27 -1.92
N THR A 169 -8.78 -16.60 -1.87
CA THR A 169 -9.79 -17.40 -1.16
C THR A 169 -9.28 -17.96 0.18
N GLY A 170 -8.11 -17.48 0.63
CA GLY A 170 -7.41 -17.93 1.82
C GLY A 170 -6.53 -19.15 1.62
N LYS A 171 -7.06 -20.24 1.04
CA LYS A 171 -6.26 -21.45 0.73
C LYS A 171 -5.63 -21.38 -0.66
N PHE A 172 -6.33 -20.79 -1.61
CA PHE A 172 -5.87 -20.60 -2.97
C PHE A 172 -5.85 -19.11 -3.30
N ILE A 173 -4.79 -18.70 -3.99
CA ILE A 173 -4.64 -17.36 -4.55
C ILE A 173 -4.55 -17.53 -6.06
N TYR A 174 -5.60 -17.17 -6.78
CA TYR A 174 -5.67 -17.25 -8.23
C TYR A 174 -5.19 -15.93 -8.83
N VAL A 175 -4.16 -15.98 -9.67
CA VAL A 175 -3.71 -14.88 -10.51
C VAL A 175 -4.34 -15.04 -11.88
N TRP A 176 -5.46 -14.36 -12.11
CA TRP A 176 -6.15 -14.37 -13.38
C TRP A 176 -5.56 -13.31 -14.32
N SER A 177 -5.21 -13.72 -15.53
CA SER A 177 -4.62 -12.84 -16.55
C SER A 177 -5.56 -12.71 -17.74
N GLY A 178 -6.08 -11.50 -17.95
CA GLY A 178 -6.83 -11.18 -19.16
C GLY A 178 -5.97 -11.39 -20.40
N SER A 179 -6.57 -11.86 -21.48
CA SER A 179 -5.89 -12.18 -22.74
C SER A 179 -5.13 -10.99 -23.34
N GLN A 180 -5.57 -9.76 -23.06
CA GLN A 180 -4.98 -8.50 -23.53
C GLN A 180 -4.11 -7.79 -22.47
N SER A 181 -3.97 -8.37 -21.26
CA SER A 181 -3.13 -7.81 -20.20
C SER A 181 -1.66 -7.75 -20.58
N ASN A 182 -0.97 -6.72 -20.07
CA ASN A 182 0.44 -6.48 -20.38
C ASN A 182 1.39 -7.20 -19.42
N MET A 183 2.66 -7.36 -19.82
CA MET A 183 3.65 -8.11 -19.05
C MET A 183 3.95 -7.48 -17.67
N LEU A 184 3.85 -6.16 -17.52
CA LEU A 184 4.08 -5.50 -16.22
C LEU A 184 2.94 -5.81 -15.25
N GLU A 185 1.70 -5.81 -15.73
CA GLU A 185 0.52 -6.22 -14.94
C GLU A 185 0.65 -7.66 -14.49
N ARG A 186 0.96 -8.60 -15.41
CA ARG A 186 1.12 -10.03 -15.10
C ARG A 186 2.22 -10.27 -14.07
N ASN A 187 3.38 -9.62 -14.23
CA ASN A 187 4.48 -9.73 -13.29
C ASN A 187 4.10 -9.19 -11.91
N ARG A 188 3.45 -8.03 -11.85
CA ARG A 188 3.00 -7.45 -10.58
C ARG A 188 1.94 -8.32 -9.92
N ALA A 189 0.96 -8.83 -10.67
CA ALA A 189 -0.08 -9.68 -10.12
C ALA A 189 0.52 -10.94 -9.46
N ARG A 190 1.50 -11.56 -10.12
CA ARG A 190 2.24 -12.71 -9.58
C ARG A 190 3.07 -12.34 -8.34
N ASP A 191 3.78 -11.22 -8.37
CA ASP A 191 4.61 -10.78 -7.23
C ASP A 191 3.73 -10.50 -6.01
N LEU A 192 2.61 -9.81 -6.20
CA LEU A 192 1.66 -9.50 -5.14
C LEU A 192 0.99 -10.77 -4.58
N ALA A 193 0.59 -11.71 -5.44
CA ALA A 193 0.03 -12.99 -4.99
C ALA A 193 1.03 -13.80 -4.14
N ASN A 194 2.31 -13.83 -4.52
CA ASN A 194 3.34 -14.46 -3.71
C ASN A 194 3.57 -13.71 -2.39
N GLN A 195 3.54 -12.38 -2.42
CA GLN A 195 3.64 -11.58 -1.20
C GLN A 195 2.49 -11.91 -0.24
N ILE A 196 1.23 -11.87 -0.70
CA ILE A 196 0.04 -12.24 0.10
C ILE A 196 0.19 -13.67 0.66
N ARG A 197 0.65 -14.62 -0.18
CA ARG A 197 0.94 -15.99 0.27
C ARG A 197 1.91 -15.99 1.44
N ASP A 198 3.06 -15.33 1.31
CA ASP A 198 4.17 -15.44 2.26
C ASP A 198 3.92 -14.63 3.53
N SER A 199 3.31 -13.43 3.43
CA SER A 199 3.05 -12.56 4.58
C SER A 199 1.74 -12.91 5.28
N GLU A 200 0.60 -12.75 4.60
CA GLU A 200 -0.73 -12.83 5.20
C GLU A 200 -1.15 -14.28 5.43
N ARG A 201 -0.86 -15.15 4.45
CA ARG A 201 -1.17 -16.59 4.52
C ARG A 201 -0.03 -17.43 5.11
N ARG A 202 1.08 -16.79 5.53
CA ARG A 202 2.23 -17.43 6.20
C ARG A 202 2.81 -18.63 5.42
N GLY A 203 2.81 -18.53 4.10
CA GLY A 203 3.29 -19.56 3.17
C GLY A 203 2.33 -20.73 2.96
N ALA A 204 1.16 -20.75 3.61
CA ALA A 204 0.26 -21.90 3.59
C ALA A 204 -0.68 -21.97 2.37
N ALA A 205 -0.86 -20.85 1.66
CA ALA A 205 -1.72 -20.79 0.49
C ALA A 205 -1.00 -21.28 -0.78
N LYS A 206 -1.76 -21.82 -1.74
CA LYS A 206 -1.26 -22.18 -3.07
C LYS A 206 -1.55 -21.05 -4.05
N VAL A 207 -0.55 -20.63 -4.81
CA VAL A 207 -0.72 -19.64 -5.90
C VAL A 207 -0.91 -20.39 -7.21
N GLU A 208 -1.97 -20.06 -7.95
CA GLU A 208 -2.27 -20.62 -9.28
C GLU A 208 -2.39 -19.50 -10.30
N ILE A 209 -1.78 -19.69 -11.47
CA ILE A 209 -1.83 -18.71 -12.56
C ILE A 209 -2.86 -19.21 -13.57
N ILE A 210 -3.89 -18.40 -13.81
CA ILE A 210 -5.04 -18.71 -14.64
C ILE A 210 -5.06 -17.75 -15.83
N GLN A 211 -5.25 -18.27 -17.03
CA GLN A 211 -5.49 -17.45 -18.21
C GLN A 211 -6.99 -17.30 -18.45
N GLU A 212 -7.40 -16.18 -19.06
CA GLU A 212 -8.77 -15.99 -19.51
C GLU A 212 -9.25 -17.18 -20.36
N GLY A 213 -10.37 -17.79 -19.96
CA GLY A 213 -10.95 -18.99 -20.57
C GLY A 213 -10.44 -20.33 -20.01
N GLU A 214 -9.51 -20.31 -19.05
CA GLU A 214 -8.99 -21.50 -18.35
C GLU A 214 -9.38 -21.50 -16.86
N GLU A 215 -10.45 -20.81 -16.48
CA GLU A 215 -10.89 -20.67 -15.10
C GLU A 215 -11.33 -22.03 -14.52
N PRO A 216 -10.78 -22.45 -13.36
CA PRO A 216 -11.23 -23.67 -12.69
C PRO A 216 -12.63 -23.46 -12.08
N ASP A 217 -13.38 -24.55 -11.91
CA ASP A 217 -14.73 -24.53 -11.35
C ASP A 217 -14.78 -23.82 -9.98
N GLU A 218 -13.75 -24.00 -9.16
CA GLU A 218 -13.64 -23.35 -7.85
C GLU A 218 -13.58 -21.83 -7.96
N MET A 219 -12.98 -21.28 -9.02
CA MET A 219 -12.94 -19.83 -9.25
C MET A 219 -14.30 -19.32 -9.77
N ILE A 220 -14.99 -20.10 -10.61
CA ILE A 220 -16.30 -19.74 -11.19
C ILE A 220 -17.39 -19.68 -10.12
N GLN A 221 -17.27 -20.48 -9.06
CA GLN A 221 -18.27 -20.62 -8.00
C GLN A 221 -18.13 -19.61 -6.85
N VAL A 222 -17.06 -18.79 -6.84
CA VAL A 222 -16.88 -17.72 -5.86
C VAL A 222 -17.77 -16.53 -6.19
#